data_AF-A0A2J5PLQ7-F1
#
_entry.id   AF-A0A2J5PLQ7-F1
#
_cell.length_a   1.000
_cell.length_b   1.000
_cell.length_c   1.000
_cell.angle_alpha   90.00
_cell.angle_beta   90.00
_cell.angle_gamma   90.00
#
_symmetry.space_group_name_H-M   'P 1'
#
loop_
_entity.id
_entity.type
_entity.pdbx_description
1 polymer ?
#
loop_
_entity_poly.entity_id
_entity_poly.type
_entity_poly.pdbx_seq_one_letter_code
_entity_poly.pdbx_strand_id
1 'polypeptide(L)'
;YHFKQQIDTDSINYSRFLVHMQFFLQRLQEGELDGARDSFLLVQVIKAYPDAYRCALLIRDYVKAQLDITLGGNELLWLTVHLVRIAGLDA
;
A
#
# COMPACT_ATOMS: atom_id res chain seq x y z
N TYR A 1 6.91 1.57 13.51
CA TYR A 1 7.58 2.89 13.51
C TYR A 1 8.53 3.00 12.30
N HIS A 2 8.01 3.09 11.06
CA HIS A 2 8.85 3.15 9.85
C HIS A 2 9.12 4.57 9.34
N PHE A 3 8.18 5.53 9.50
CA PHE A 3 8.33 6.87 8.91
C PHE A 3 8.56 8.01 9.91
N LYS A 4 8.41 7.80 11.23
CA LYS A 4 8.60 8.82 12.30
C LYS A 4 8.00 10.21 11.97
N GLN A 5 6.96 10.27 11.15
CA GLN A 5 6.29 11.50 10.72
C GLN A 5 4.89 11.56 11.34
N GLN A 6 4.45 12.79 11.65
CA GLN A 6 3.03 13.04 11.90
C GLN A 6 2.32 13.06 10.55
N ILE A 7 1.31 12.19 10.41
CA ILE A 7 0.45 12.16 9.23
C ILE A 7 -0.54 13.31 9.35
N ASP A 8 -0.60 14.17 8.35
CA ASP A 8 -1.62 15.22 8.23
C ASP A 8 -2.97 14.61 7.84
N THR A 9 -3.85 14.47 8.84
CA THR A 9 -5.18 13.87 8.67
C THR A 9 -6.18 14.76 7.94
N ASP A 10 -5.89 16.05 7.79
CA ASP A 10 -6.74 16.99 7.05
C ASP A 10 -6.34 17.07 5.56
N SER A 11 -5.25 16.40 5.19
CA SER A 11 -4.75 16.38 3.81
C SER A 11 -5.62 15.54 2.85
N ILE A 12 -5.62 15.95 1.59
CA ILE A 12 -6.24 15.18 0.50
C ILE A 12 -5.58 13.80 0.31
N ASN A 13 -4.28 13.70 0.62
CA ASN A 13 -3.53 12.44 0.51
C ASN A 13 -4.01 11.44 1.56
N TYR A 14 -4.23 11.89 2.80
CA TYR A 14 -4.83 11.06 3.85
C TYR A 14 -6.25 10.64 3.49
N SER A 15 -7.09 11.57 3.02
CA SER A 15 -8.47 11.25 2.60
C SER A 15 -8.50 10.19 1.50
N ARG A 16 -7.65 10.30 0.47
CA ARG A 16 -7.53 9.31 -0.60
C ARG A 16 -7.00 7.97 -0.10
N PHE A 17 -6.04 7.99 0.82
CA PHE A 17 -5.53 6.76 1.44
C PHE A 17 -6.62 6.03 2.22
N LEU A 18 -7.43 6.75 3.00
CA LEU A 18 -8.52 6.16 3.78
C LEU A 18 -9.58 5.50 2.87
N VAL A 19 -9.99 6.19 1.80
CA VAL A 19 -10.92 5.63 0.81
C VAL A 19 -10.32 4.40 0.13
N HIS A 20 -9.04 4.43 -0.26
CA HIS A 20 -8.35 3.27 -0.81
C HIS A 20 -8.35 2.10 0.18
N MET A 21 -8.08 2.35 1.47
CA MET A 21 -8.11 1.33 2.52
C MET A 21 -9.50 0.74 2.73
N GLN A 22 -10.57 1.54 2.66
CA GLN A 22 -11.94 1.03 2.75
C GLN A 22 -12.26 0.06 1.61
N PHE A 23 -12.01 0.46 0.36
CA PHE A 23 -12.23 -0.42 -0.80
C PHE A 23 -11.28 -1.62 -0.81
N PHE A 24 -10.05 -1.44 -0.36
CA PHE A 24 -9.09 -2.53 -0.21
C PHE A 24 -9.63 -3.59 0.75
N LEU A 25 -10.07 -3.21 1.95
CA LEU A 25 -10.65 -4.13 2.93
C LEU A 25 -11.90 -4.83 2.38
N GLN A 26 -12.76 -4.11 1.65
CA GLN A 26 -13.92 -4.70 0.99
C GLN A 26 -13.49 -5.80 -0.01
N ARG A 27 -12.54 -5.50 -0.91
CA ARG A 27 -12.00 -6.50 -1.85
C ARG A 27 -11.35 -7.69 -1.17
N LEU A 28 -10.67 -7.48 -0.02
CA LEU A 28 -10.13 -8.58 0.79
C LEU A 28 -11.25 -9.55 1.22
N GLN A 29 -12.38 -9.01 1.69
CA GLN A 29 -13.50 -9.82 2.16
C GLN A 29 -14.23 -10.56 1.02
N GLU A 30 -14.30 -9.94 -0.15
CA GLU A 30 -14.94 -10.51 -1.35
C GLU A 30 -14.03 -11.53 -2.07
N GLY A 31 -12.75 -11.62 -1.71
CA GLY A 31 -11.78 -12.54 -2.30
C GLY A 31 -11.35 -12.15 -3.72
N GLU A 32 -11.61 -10.90 -4.14
CA GLU A 32 -11.38 -10.40 -5.50
C GLU A 32 -9.94 -9.89 -5.72
N LEU A 33 -8.98 -10.36 -4.93
CA LEU A 33 -7.62 -9.88 -5.08
C LEU A 33 -6.95 -10.47 -6.29
N ASP A 34 -6.51 -9.56 -7.15
CA ASP A 34 -5.86 -9.89 -8.39
C ASP A 34 -4.50 -10.57 -8.12
N GLY A 35 -4.32 -11.77 -8.64
CA GLY A 35 -3.08 -12.54 -8.57
C GLY A 35 -1.98 -12.02 -9.52
N ALA A 36 -2.07 -10.75 -9.92
CA ALA A 36 -1.22 -10.16 -10.93
C ALA A 36 0.26 -10.22 -10.52
N ARG A 37 1.08 -10.68 -11.47
CA ARG A 37 2.56 -10.69 -11.38
C ARG A 37 3.10 -9.27 -11.31
N ASP A 38 4.35 -9.15 -10.85
CA ASP A 38 5.07 -7.88 -10.77
C ASP A 38 5.03 -7.12 -12.10
N SER A 39 4.35 -5.98 -12.11
CA SER A 39 4.27 -5.12 -13.29
C SER A 39 5.57 -4.34 -13.47
N PHE A 40 5.89 -3.94 -14.70
CA PHE A 40 7.02 -3.03 -14.96
C PHE A 40 6.94 -1.77 -14.08
N LEU A 41 5.72 -1.25 -13.88
CA LEU A 41 5.47 -0.08 -13.03
C LEU A 41 5.81 -0.36 -11.56
N LEU A 42 5.44 -1.53 -11.02
CA LEU A 42 5.84 -1.93 -9.67
C LEU A 42 7.35 -1.94 -9.52
N VAL A 43 8.09 -2.50 -10.48
CA VAL A 43 9.56 -2.51 -10.44
C VAL A 43 10.14 -1.08 -10.40
N GLN A 44 9.55 -0.13 -11.13
CA GLN A 44 9.99 1.27 -11.06
C GLN A 44 9.69 1.91 -9.71
N VAL A 45 8.51 1.64 -9.13
CA VAL A 45 8.12 2.18 -7.82
C VAL A 45 9.01 1.61 -6.70
N ILE A 46 9.35 0.32 -6.74
CA ILE A 46 10.29 -0.29 -5.77
C ILE A 46 11.65 0.41 -5.82
N LYS A 47 12.15 0.71 -7.03
CA LYS A 47 13.44 1.39 -7.19
C LYS A 47 13.41 2.83 -6.67
N ALA A 48 12.31 3.55 -6.93
CA ALA A 48 12.17 4.95 -6.51
C ALA A 48 11.92 5.09 -5.00
N TYR A 49 11.13 4.18 -4.41
CA TYR A 49 10.65 4.29 -3.04
C TYR A 49 10.78 2.96 -2.26
N PRO A 50 12.02 2.46 -2.05
CA PRO A 50 12.24 1.14 -1.46
C PRO A 50 11.73 1.03 -0.01
N ASP A 51 11.77 2.11 0.78
CA ASP A 51 11.29 2.10 2.16
C ASP A 51 9.75 2.12 2.24
N ALA A 52 9.09 2.83 1.32
CA ALA A 52 7.63 2.77 1.17
C ALA A 52 7.17 1.36 0.77
N TYR A 53 7.87 0.73 -0.16
CA TYR A 53 7.60 -0.65 -0.55
C TYR A 53 7.83 -1.63 0.61
N ARG A 54 8.91 -1.46 1.38
CA ARG A 54 9.15 -2.27 2.58
C ARG A 54 8.00 -2.15 3.58
N CYS A 55 7.44 -0.97 3.76
CA CYS A 55 6.26 -0.81 4.60
C CYS A 55 5.01 -1.48 4.00
N ALA A 56 4.82 -1.43 2.67
CA ALA A 56 3.73 -2.17 2.01
C ALA A 56 3.85 -3.70 2.22
N LEU A 57 5.08 -4.24 2.21
CA LEU A 57 5.33 -5.65 2.53
C LEU A 57 4.93 -6.00 3.98
N LEU A 58 5.18 -5.11 4.95
CA LEU A 58 4.71 -5.32 6.32
C LEU A 58 3.18 -5.37 6.42
N ILE A 59 2.48 -4.54 5.64
CA ILE A 59 1.01 -4.57 5.56
C ILE A 59 0.56 -5.89 4.94
N ARG A 60 1.19 -6.35 3.87
CA ARG A 60 0.91 -7.66 3.26
C ARG A 60 1.08 -8.79 4.27
N ASP A 61 2.18 -8.81 5.00
CA ASP A 61 2.48 -9.88 5.95
C ASP A 61 1.47 -9.88 7.12
N TYR A 62 1.05 -8.70 7.56
CA TYR A 62 -0.03 -8.55 8.54
C TYR A 62 -1.36 -9.10 7.99
N VAL A 63 -1.75 -8.73 6.77
CA VAL A 63 -2.98 -9.22 6.13
C VAL A 63 -2.95 -10.74 5.98
N LYS A 64 -1.82 -11.31 5.54
CA LYS A 64 -1.64 -12.76 5.42
C LYS A 64 -1.79 -13.46 6.77
N ALA A 65 -1.21 -12.91 7.84
CA ALA A 65 -1.31 -13.49 9.18
C ALA A 65 -2.74 -13.44 9.75
N GLN A 66 -3.51 -12.39 9.44
CA GLN A 66 -4.87 -12.21 9.99
C GLN A 66 -5.96 -12.90 9.17
N LEU A 67 -5.82 -12.93 7.85
CA LEU A 67 -6.89 -13.32 6.92
C LEU A 67 -6.52 -14.51 6.02
N ASP A 68 -5.29 -15.03 6.12
CA ASP A 68 -4.72 -16.05 5.22
C ASP A 68 -4.67 -15.64 3.72
N ILE A 69 -4.77 -14.34 3.45
CA ILE A 69 -4.79 -13.76 2.11
C ILE A 69 -3.41 -13.20 1.72
N THR A 70 -2.92 -13.55 0.54
CA THR A 70 -1.66 -12.99 0.01
C THR A 70 -1.97 -11.87 -0.97
N LEU A 71 -1.45 -10.66 -0.71
CA LEU A 71 -1.61 -9.54 -1.64
C LEU A 71 -0.74 -9.71 -2.89
N GLY A 72 -1.35 -9.47 -4.06
CA GLY A 72 -0.66 -9.48 -5.36
C GLY A 72 0.12 -8.20 -5.66
N GLY A 73 0.82 -8.17 -6.79
CA GLY A 73 1.70 -7.07 -7.18
C GLY A 73 0.97 -5.73 -7.37
N ASN A 74 -0.26 -5.75 -7.90
CA ASN A 74 -1.07 -4.54 -8.08
C ASN A 74 -1.43 -3.87 -6.75
N GLU A 75 -1.79 -4.66 -5.73
CA GLU A 75 -2.10 -4.10 -4.41
C GLU A 75 -0.85 -3.54 -3.74
N LEU A 76 0.29 -4.24 -3.86
CA LEU A 76 1.56 -3.74 -3.36
C LEU A 76 1.98 -2.42 -4.04
N LEU A 77 1.75 -2.29 -5.34
CA LEU A 77 1.98 -1.05 -6.09
C LEU A 77 1.15 0.10 -5.51
N TRP A 78 -0.17 -0.06 -5.41
CA TRP A 78 -1.06 1.00 -4.95
C TRP A 78 -0.84 1.36 -3.48
N LEU A 79 -0.66 0.36 -2.62
CA LEU A 79 -0.24 0.57 -1.23
C LEU A 79 1.02 1.42 -1.16
N THR A 80 2.05 1.07 -1.93
CA THR A 80 3.32 1.81 -1.94
C THR A 80 3.12 3.26 -2.38
N VAL A 81 2.37 3.50 -3.46
CA VAL A 81 2.08 4.86 -3.94
C VAL A 81 1.35 5.69 -2.88
N HIS A 82 0.37 5.10 -2.18
CA HIS A 82 -0.31 5.80 -1.11
C HIS A 82 0.61 6.09 0.08
N LEU A 83 1.47 5.15 0.45
CA LEU A 83 2.45 5.32 1.53
C LEU A 83 3.44 6.45 1.22
N VAL A 84 3.93 6.52 -0.02
CA VAL A 84 4.78 7.62 -0.50
C VAL A 84 4.10 8.97 -0.29
N ARG A 85 2.83 9.10 -0.71
CA ARG A 85 2.07 10.35 -0.64
C ARG A 85 1.74 10.78 0.78
N ILE A 86 1.37 9.86 1.67
CA ILE A 86 1.06 10.20 3.07
C ILE A 86 2.31 10.49 3.89
N ALA A 87 3.47 9.96 3.47
CA ALA A 87 4.76 10.22 4.10
C ALA A 87 5.53 11.39 3.42
N GLY A 88 4.91 12.06 2.44
CA GLY A 88 5.51 13.18 1.72
C GLY A 88 6.88 12.86 1.09
N LEU A 89 7.06 11.62 0.63
CA LEU A 89 8.32 11.14 0.06
C LEU A 89 8.46 11.48 -1.44
N ASP A 90 7.43 12.07 -2.05
CA ASP A 90 7.35 12.49 -3.45
C ASP A 90 7.75 13.97 -3.70
N ALA A 91 8.31 14.64 -2.69
CA ALA A 91 8.76 16.04 -2.74
C ALA A 91 10.16 16.21 -3.34
#